data_AF-A0AA96S861-F1
#
_entry.id   AF-A0AA96S861-F1
#
_cell.length_a   1.000
_cell.length_b   1.000
_cell.length_c   1.000
_cell.angle_alpha   90.00
_cell.angle_beta   90.00
_cell.angle_gamma   90.00
#
_symmetry.space_group_name_H-M   'P 1'
#
loop_
_entity.id
_entity.type
_entity.pdbx_description
1 polymer ?
#
loop_
_entity_poly.entity_id
_entity_poly.type
_entity_poly.pdbx_seq_one_letter_code
_entity_poly.pdbx_strand_id
1 'polypeptide(L)'
;MGNNGQSSTLTEKQETKPVSTHKFLIHHRGDHVGVATSPIKEGEQVVGIYMDDNSDVAVTARGDIPLGHKISLVNLEKGEPVLKYGIQIGITTEEWTIGDYVHTQNIKTARW
;
A
#
# COMPACT_ATOMS: atom_id res chain seq x y z
N MET A 1 1.74 6.91 65.18
CA MET A 1 1.93 8.18 64.45
C MET A 1 2.88 7.92 63.29
N GLY A 2 2.50 8.35 62.08
CA GLY A 2 3.40 8.43 60.93
C GLY A 2 3.30 7.30 59.92
N ASN A 3 2.26 7.32 59.09
CA ASN A 3 2.22 6.67 57.78
C ASN A 3 3.37 7.18 56.91
N ASN A 4 3.96 6.31 56.10
CA ASN A 4 4.37 6.67 54.75
C ASN A 4 4.42 5.43 53.87
N GLY A 5 3.30 5.18 53.20
CA GLY A 5 3.27 4.31 52.03
C GLY A 5 3.87 5.03 50.84
N GLN A 6 4.63 4.29 50.04
CA GLN A 6 4.62 4.49 48.60
C GLN A 6 4.53 3.11 47.96
N SER A 7 3.31 2.79 47.55
CA SER A 7 3.00 1.72 46.61
C SER A 7 3.66 2.09 45.27
N SER A 8 4.72 1.38 44.90
CA SER A 8 5.34 1.47 43.59
C SER A 8 4.43 0.81 42.56
N THR A 9 3.49 1.58 42.02
CA THR A 9 2.70 1.12 40.87
C THR A 9 3.57 1.24 39.63
N LEU A 10 4.17 0.11 39.23
CA LEU A 10 4.72 -0.09 37.90
C LEU A 10 3.54 -0.16 36.93
N THR A 11 3.10 0.99 36.42
CA THR A 11 2.21 1.00 35.27
C THR A 11 3.09 0.88 34.03
N GLU A 12 3.28 -0.35 33.56
CA GLU A 12 3.73 -0.65 32.21
C GLU A 12 2.76 0.04 31.24
N LYS A 13 3.15 1.20 30.71
CA LYS A 13 2.44 1.81 29.59
C LYS A 13 2.65 0.89 28.40
N GLN A 14 1.63 0.10 28.08
CA GLN A 14 1.56 -0.58 26.80
C GLN A 14 1.73 0.48 25.70
N GLU A 15 2.86 0.45 25.01
CA GLU A 15 3.05 1.18 23.76
C GLU A 15 1.95 0.71 22.82
N THR A 16 0.94 1.55 22.62
CA THR A 16 0.02 1.38 21.51
C THR A 16 0.87 1.48 20.26
N LYS A 17 1.18 0.35 19.61
CA LYS A 17 1.71 0.38 18.24
C LYS A 17 0.82 1.34 17.45
N PRO A 18 1.36 2.37 16.78
CA PRO A 18 0.53 3.26 15.99
C PRO A 18 -0.28 2.39 15.03
N VAL A 19 -1.61 2.59 15.02
CA VAL A 19 -2.51 1.97 14.05
C VAL A 19 -1.89 2.21 12.68
N SER A 20 -1.50 1.15 11.98
CA SER A 20 -0.52 1.26 10.91
C SER A 20 -0.98 2.23 9.84
N THR A 21 -0.16 3.25 9.56
CA THR A 21 -0.37 4.35 8.59
C THR A 21 -0.42 3.88 7.12
N HIS A 22 -0.56 2.58 6.86
CA HIS A 22 -0.57 2.01 5.53
C HIS A 22 -1.82 2.43 4.76
N LYS A 23 -1.62 3.16 3.68
CA LYS A 23 -2.71 3.62 2.80
C LYS A 23 -2.97 2.70 1.62
N PHE A 24 -2.17 1.65 1.44
CA PHE A 24 -2.43 0.61 0.46
C PHE A 24 -1.82 -0.73 0.87
N LEU A 25 -2.35 -1.80 0.28
CA LEU A 25 -1.98 -3.19 0.56
C LEU A 25 -1.48 -3.89 -0.70
N ILE A 26 -0.47 -4.73 -0.55
CA ILE A 26 0.17 -5.47 -1.65
C ILE A 26 0.10 -6.95 -1.29
N HIS A 27 -0.42 -7.79 -2.18
CA HIS A 27 -0.70 -9.18 -1.78
C HIS A 27 0.57 -10.02 -1.77
N HIS A 28 1.45 -9.86 -2.76
CA HIS A 28 2.72 -10.56 -2.84
C HIS A 28 3.86 -9.68 -3.28
N ARG A 29 5.07 -10.03 -2.88
CA ARG A 29 6.30 -9.59 -3.55
C ARG A 29 6.24 -9.90 -5.04
N GLY A 30 6.62 -8.91 -5.84
CA GLY A 30 6.54 -8.97 -7.29
C GLY A 30 5.18 -8.57 -7.88
N ASP A 31 4.16 -8.30 -7.07
CA ASP A 31 2.96 -7.63 -7.57
C ASP A 31 3.32 -6.23 -8.10
N HIS A 32 2.78 -5.86 -9.25
CA HIS A 32 3.03 -4.57 -9.89
C HIS A 32 2.16 -3.45 -9.29
N VAL A 33 1.22 -3.78 -8.43
CA VAL A 33 0.17 -2.87 -7.95
C VAL A 33 -0.16 -3.08 -6.48
N GLY A 34 -0.38 -1.98 -5.77
CA GLY A 34 -0.99 -1.96 -4.44
C GLY A 34 -2.46 -1.53 -4.52
N VAL A 35 -3.30 -1.94 -3.57
CA VAL A 35 -4.72 -1.54 -3.48
C VAL A 35 -4.90 -0.55 -2.33
N ALA A 36 -5.42 0.64 -2.63
CA ALA A 36 -5.64 1.70 -1.65
C ALA A 36 -6.68 1.31 -0.58
N THR A 37 -6.36 1.53 0.69
CA THR A 37 -7.23 1.31 1.87
C THR A 37 -7.88 2.61 2.37
N SER A 38 -7.50 3.74 1.78
CA SER A 38 -8.10 5.06 1.97
C SER A 38 -7.86 5.89 0.70
N PRO A 39 -8.58 7.00 0.47
CA PRO A 39 -8.25 7.91 -0.62
C PRO A 39 -6.83 8.47 -0.47
N ILE A 40 -6.09 8.50 -1.58
CA ILE A 40 -4.74 9.06 -1.68
C ILE A 40 -4.78 10.24 -2.65
N LYS A 41 -4.12 11.34 -2.30
CA LYS A 41 -4.05 12.54 -3.13
C LYS A 41 -2.82 12.57 -4.02
N GLU A 42 -2.93 13.21 -5.18
CA GLU A 42 -1.75 13.51 -6.01
C GLU A 42 -0.66 14.22 -5.20
N GLY A 43 0.59 13.79 -5.36
CA GLY A 43 1.74 14.29 -4.64
C GLY A 43 1.87 13.78 -3.20
N GLU A 44 0.89 13.04 -2.68
CA GLU A 44 0.95 12.48 -1.34
C GLU A 44 1.99 11.36 -1.28
N GLN A 45 2.90 11.44 -0.30
CA GLN A 45 3.80 10.34 0.03
C GLN A 45 3.09 9.38 0.98
N VAL A 46 2.90 8.14 0.51
CA VAL A 46 2.15 7.11 1.22
C VAL A 46 3.00 5.87 1.44
N VAL A 47 2.76 5.19 2.55
CA VAL A 47 3.35 3.89 2.84
C VAL A 47 2.31 2.80 2.58
N GLY A 48 2.72 1.71 1.97
CA GLY A 48 1.94 0.48 1.88
C GLY A 48 2.73 -0.70 2.43
N ILE A 49 2.04 -1.81 2.63
CA ILE A 49 2.58 -3.02 3.25
C ILE A 49 2.40 -4.23 2.35
N TYR A 50 3.45 -5.05 2.26
CA TYR A 50 3.42 -6.37 1.66
C TYR A 50 2.83 -7.38 2.65
N MET A 51 1.74 -8.04 2.27
CA MET A 51 1.01 -8.95 3.16
C MET A 51 1.75 -10.28 3.44
N ASP A 52 2.68 -10.67 2.57
CA ASP A 52 3.43 -11.91 2.69
C ASP A 52 4.58 -11.82 3.70
N ASP A 53 5.26 -10.68 3.80
CA ASP A 53 6.41 -10.49 4.70
C ASP A 53 6.28 -9.33 5.71
N ASN A 54 5.15 -8.60 5.70
CA ASN A 54 4.88 -7.42 6.52
C ASN A 54 5.91 -6.27 6.37
N SER A 55 6.61 -6.21 5.24
CA SER A 55 7.52 -5.11 4.95
C SER A 55 6.82 -3.92 4.32
N ASP A 56 7.41 -2.74 4.50
CA ASP A 56 6.86 -1.48 4.03
C ASP A 56 7.46 -1.06 2.68
N VAL A 57 6.69 -0.29 1.90
CA VAL A 57 7.18 0.46 0.74
C VAL A 57 6.56 1.85 0.72
N ALA A 58 7.40 2.86 0.49
CA ALA A 58 6.97 4.24 0.34
C ALA A 58 6.85 4.60 -1.15
N VAL A 59 5.75 5.25 -1.52
CA VAL A 59 5.45 5.69 -2.88
C VAL A 59 4.87 7.09 -2.84
N THR A 60 5.27 7.96 -3.77
CA THR A 60 4.58 9.23 -4.00
C THR A 60 3.53 9.04 -5.07
N ALA A 61 2.27 9.30 -4.74
CA ALA A 61 1.18 9.20 -5.71
C ALA A 61 1.30 10.25 -6.81
N ARG A 62 1.08 9.84 -8.05
CA ARG A 62 1.18 10.69 -9.25
C ARG A 62 -0.19 11.14 -9.79
N GLY A 63 -1.25 10.78 -9.08
CA GLY A 63 -2.62 11.21 -9.33
C GLY A 63 -3.50 10.90 -8.12
N ASP A 64 -4.74 11.38 -8.14
CA ASP A 64 -5.73 11.02 -7.12
C ASP A 64 -6.13 9.54 -7.25
N ILE A 65 -6.06 8.79 -6.14
CA ILE A 65 -6.37 7.35 -6.09
C ILE A 65 -7.53 7.13 -5.11
N PRO A 66 -8.73 6.76 -5.60
CA PRO A 66 -9.86 6.44 -4.74
C PRO A 66 -9.63 5.18 -3.89
N LEU A 67 -10.37 5.05 -2.79
CA LEU A 67 -10.44 3.83 -1.98
C LEU A 67 -10.72 2.60 -2.85
N GLY A 68 -9.94 1.53 -2.68
CA GLY A 68 -10.09 0.26 -3.40
C GLY A 68 -9.48 0.25 -4.80
N HIS A 69 -9.02 1.40 -5.31
CA HIS A 69 -8.31 1.46 -6.58
C HIS A 69 -6.82 1.17 -6.38
N LYS A 70 -6.06 1.10 -7.48
CA LYS A 70 -4.68 0.64 -7.44
C LYS A 70 -3.68 1.77 -7.66
N ILE A 71 -2.52 1.63 -7.03
CA ILE A 71 -1.31 2.42 -7.24
C ILE A 71 -0.24 1.54 -7.88
N SER A 72 0.49 2.05 -8.88
CA SER A 72 1.60 1.30 -9.50
C SER A 72 2.82 1.24 -8.57
N LEU A 73 3.47 0.07 -8.53
CA LEU A 73 4.69 -0.18 -7.75
C LEU A 73 5.94 -0.33 -8.64
N VAL A 74 5.76 -0.28 -9.95
CA VAL A 74 6.81 -0.48 -10.94
C VAL A 74 6.62 0.47 -12.10
N ASN A 75 7.68 0.65 -12.89
CA ASN A 75 7.55 1.25 -14.21
C ASN A 75 7.22 0.14 -15.20
N LEU A 76 6.29 0.40 -16.12
CA LEU A 76 5.92 -0.53 -17.19
C LEU A 76 5.73 0.24 -18.48
N GLU A 77 6.28 -0.26 -19.56
CA GLU A 77 6.01 0.25 -20.90
C GLU A 77 4.62 -0.18 -21.37
N LYS A 78 4.09 0.49 -22.39
CA LYS A 78 2.84 0.09 -23.02
C LYS A 78 2.92 -1.34 -23.58
N GLY A 79 1.94 -2.17 -23.23
CA GLY A 79 1.82 -3.56 -23.68
C GLY A 79 2.52 -4.58 -22.80
N GLU A 80 3.18 -4.15 -21.72
CA GLU A 80 3.84 -5.03 -20.77
C GLU A 80 2.85 -5.74 -19.82
N PRO A 81 3.19 -6.94 -19.32
CA PRO A 81 2.33 -7.69 -18.41
C PRO A 81 2.17 -6.99 -17.07
N VAL A 82 0.92 -6.96 -16.58
CA VAL A 82 0.60 -6.47 -15.23
C VAL A 82 0.39 -7.66 -14.31
N LEU A 83 1.18 -7.74 -13.23
CA LEU A 83 1.10 -8.83 -12.26
C LEU A 83 0.34 -8.40 -10.99
N LYS A 84 -0.56 -9.27 -10.53
CA LYS A 84 -1.21 -9.17 -9.22
C LYS A 84 -1.57 -10.59 -8.76
N TYR A 85 -1.40 -10.90 -7.48
CA TYR A 85 -1.58 -12.27 -6.97
C TYR A 85 -0.58 -13.27 -7.56
N GLY A 86 0.61 -12.81 -7.95
CA GLY A 86 1.60 -13.65 -8.64
C GLY A 86 1.19 -14.14 -10.05
N ILE A 87 0.08 -13.64 -10.60
CA ILE A 87 -0.40 -13.99 -11.95
C ILE A 87 -0.56 -12.74 -12.82
N GLN A 88 -0.53 -12.94 -14.14
CA GLN A 88 -0.81 -11.88 -15.08
C GLN A 88 -2.31 -11.56 -15.12
N ILE A 89 -2.68 -10.34 -14.79
CA ILE A 89 -4.08 -9.86 -14.81
C ILE A 89 -4.43 -9.11 -16.11
N GLY A 90 -3.41 -8.73 -16.90
CA GLY A 90 -3.60 -8.05 -18.17
C GLY A 90 -2.30 -7.50 -18.73
N ILE A 91 -2.44 -6.54 -19.64
CA ILE A 91 -1.35 -5.73 -20.16
C ILE A 91 -1.67 -4.24 -20.01
N THR A 92 -0.64 -3.42 -19.86
CA THR A 92 -0.78 -1.96 -19.83
C THR A 92 -1.28 -1.42 -21.18
N THR A 93 -2.14 -0.41 -21.18
CA THR A 93 -2.59 0.27 -22.40
C THR A 93 -1.75 1.50 -22.76
N GLU A 94 -0.93 1.93 -21.81
CA GLU A 94 -0.03 3.09 -21.83
C GLU A 94 1.17 2.82 -20.92
N GLU A 95 2.16 3.71 -20.93
CA GLU A 95 3.29 3.64 -20.01
C GLU A 95 2.85 3.99 -18.58
N TRP A 96 3.39 3.29 -17.59
CA TRP A 96 3.21 3.57 -16.16
C TRP A 96 4.55 3.87 -15.51
N THR A 97 4.52 4.78 -14.56
CA THR A 97 5.57 5.04 -13.58
C THR A 97 5.10 4.61 -12.18
N ILE A 98 6.03 4.29 -11.29
CA ILE A 98 5.75 4.11 -9.85
C ILE A 98 4.90 5.27 -9.32
N GLY A 99 3.81 4.94 -8.62
CA GLY A 99 2.88 5.93 -8.05
C GLY A 99 1.70 6.31 -8.95
N ASP A 100 1.68 5.88 -10.21
CA ASP A 100 0.55 6.15 -11.10
C ASP A 100 -0.74 5.45 -10.64
N TYR A 101 -1.86 6.09 -10.96
CA TYR A 101 -3.20 5.55 -10.73
C TYR A 101 -3.51 4.42 -11.71
N VAL A 102 -3.87 3.25 -11.19
CA VAL A 102 -4.15 2.06 -11.98
C VAL A 102 -5.63 1.65 -11.84
N HIS A 103 -6.35 1.65 -12.95
CA HIS A 103 -7.72 1.16 -13.04
C HIS A 103 -7.94 0.31 -14.30
N THR A 104 -9.14 -0.24 -14.46
CA THR A 104 -9.53 -1.12 -15.57
C THR A 104 -9.47 -0.43 -16.91
N GLN A 105 -9.52 0.91 -16.94
CA GLN A 105 -9.34 1.69 -18.17
C GLN A 105 -7.90 1.61 -18.71
N ASN A 106 -6.92 1.44 -17.81
CA ASN A 106 -5.49 1.48 -18.15
C ASN A 106 -4.88 0.06 -18.22
N ILE A 107 -5.70 -0.97 -18.00
CA ILE A 107 -5.36 -2.38 -18.14
C ILE A 107 -6.28 -3.01 -19.18
N LYS A 108 -5.69 -3.58 -20.23
CA LYS A 108 -6.42 -4.50 -21.08
C LYS A 108 -6.38 -5.88 -20.43
N THR A 109 -7.51 -6.32 -19.87
CA THR A 109 -7.62 -7.61 -19.17
C THR A 109 -7.22 -8.76 -20.09
N ALA A 110 -6.42 -9.69 -19.56
CA ALA A 110 -6.19 -10.97 -20.22
C ALA A 110 -7.55 -11.67 -20.34
N ARG A 111 -8.07 -11.83 -21.56
CA ARG A 111 -9.29 -12.61 -21.79
C ARG A 111 -8.95 -14.08 -21.60
N TRP A 112 -9.74 -14.74 -20.75
CA TRP A 112 -9.83 -16.19 -20.64
C TRP A 112 -10.62 -16.76 -21.82
#